data_AF-A0A3N5HFY2-F1
#
_entry.id   AF-A0A3N5HFY2-F1
#
_cell.length_a   1.000
_cell.length_b   1.000
_cell.length_c   1.000
_cell.angle_alpha   90.00
_cell.angle_beta   90.00
_cell.angle_gamma   90.00
#
_symmetry.space_group_name_H-M   'P 1'
#
loop_
_entity.id
_entity.type
_entity.pdbx_description
1 polymer ?
#
loop_
_entity_poly.entity_id
_entity_poly.type
_entity_poly.pdbx_seq_one_letter_code
_entity_poly.pdbx_strand_id
1 'polypeptide(L)'
;MKPEKQVERLFVGWIIVITLLIGAQSGCVSPLAINRAVLAYDQSVTKAENELLLINLLRMRDEEPPHFTIMASIAATFDFRVRGGLIGQALHEDFFGINVGSEAAENPTATIIPVQGEEFTRRVLLPLDHARFEFLAHQPYHLSALLRMAVREVDVADEIAGQRVIVNSPGYRENYQEFRRLVLHLAYLYSTHRLYIGPIVYESESISRTTFWTLEQS
;
A
#
# COMPACT_ATOMS: atom_id res chain seq x y z
N MET A 1 -55.45 26.78 53.60
CA MET A 1 -54.23 27.18 52.87
C MET A 1 -53.92 26.07 51.87
N LYS A 2 -53.85 26.41 50.58
CA LYS A 2 -54.19 25.58 49.40
C LYS A 2 -53.36 24.28 49.20
N PRO A 3 -53.99 23.11 48.96
CA PRO A 3 -53.32 21.87 48.50
C PRO A 3 -52.86 21.94 47.03
N GLU A 4 -53.33 22.95 46.29
CA GLU A 4 -53.07 23.16 44.86
C GLU A 4 -51.58 23.36 44.52
N LYS A 5 -50.82 24.07 45.39
CA LYS A 5 -49.39 24.36 45.16
C LYS A 5 -48.46 23.16 45.39
N GLN A 6 -48.91 22.14 46.13
CA GLN A 6 -48.09 20.97 46.43
C GLN A 6 -48.10 19.96 45.28
N VAL A 7 -49.25 19.85 44.58
CA VAL A 7 -49.41 19.00 43.40
C VAL A 7 -48.63 19.59 42.21
N GLU A 8 -48.64 20.91 42.03
CA GLU A 8 -47.84 21.58 40.97
C GLU A 8 -46.33 21.35 41.15
N ARG A 9 -45.80 21.41 42.38
CA ARG A 9 -44.36 21.20 42.64
C ARG A 9 -43.93 19.76 42.37
N LEU A 10 -44.80 18.79 42.66
CA LEU A 10 -44.56 17.38 42.34
C LEU A 10 -44.63 17.13 40.83
N PHE A 11 -45.58 17.75 40.12
CA PHE A 11 -45.68 17.66 38.66
C PHE A 11 -44.48 18.29 37.94
N VAL A 12 -44.03 19.47 38.38
CA VAL A 12 -42.84 20.14 37.82
C VAL A 12 -41.58 19.30 38.08
N GLY A 13 -41.45 18.70 39.27
CA GLY A 13 -40.35 17.77 39.57
C GLY A 13 -40.33 16.56 38.65
N TRP A 14 -41.49 15.94 38.39
CA TRP A 14 -41.62 14.82 37.46
C TRP A 14 -41.31 15.21 36.01
N ILE A 15 -41.73 16.40 35.56
CA ILE A 15 -41.42 16.90 34.21
C ILE A 15 -39.90 17.12 34.05
N ILE A 16 -39.23 17.67 35.06
CA ILE A 16 -37.77 17.87 35.02
C ILE A 16 -37.03 16.53 34.96
N VAL A 17 -37.45 15.55 35.76
CA VAL A 17 -36.85 14.20 35.76
C VAL A 17 -37.05 13.49 34.42
N ILE A 18 -38.24 13.60 33.83
CA ILE A 18 -38.55 13.01 32.51
C ILE A 18 -37.73 13.72 31.41
N THR A 19 -37.57 15.04 31.48
CA THR A 19 -36.77 15.81 30.51
C THR A 19 -35.28 15.45 30.60
N LEU A 20 -34.76 15.22 31.81
CA LEU A 20 -33.39 14.75 32.04
C LEU A 20 -33.18 13.30 31.54
N LEU A 21 -34.19 12.43 31.73
CA LEU A 21 -34.14 11.03 31.29
C LEU A 21 -34.18 10.89 29.76
N ILE A 22 -34.89 11.77 29.06
CA ILE A 22 -34.94 11.82 27.59
C ILE A 22 -33.63 12.38 27.02
N GLY A 23 -33.00 13.35 27.70
CA GLY A 23 -31.70 13.91 27.30
C GLY A 23 -30.51 12.94 27.45
N ALA A 24 -30.63 11.92 28.31
CA ALA A 24 -29.58 10.93 28.54
C ALA A 24 -29.50 9.83 27.46
N GLN A 25 -30.46 9.76 26.53
CA GLN A 25 -30.52 8.74 25.47
C GLN A 25 -29.77 9.11 24.19
N SER A 26 -29.04 10.22 24.13
CA SER A 26 -28.11 10.48 23.02
C SER A 26 -26.79 9.73 23.24
N GLY A 27 -26.84 8.41 23.16
CA GLY A 27 -25.68 7.55 22.95
C GLY A 27 -25.11 7.76 21.55
N CYS A 28 -24.63 8.96 21.25
CA CYS A 28 -24.01 9.30 19.98
C CYS A 28 -22.54 8.88 19.98
N VAL A 29 -22.29 7.59 19.78
CA VAL A 29 -21.03 7.18 19.14
C VAL A 29 -21.08 7.75 17.72
N SER A 30 -20.55 8.96 17.56
CA SER A 30 -20.64 9.69 16.30
C SER A 30 -19.83 8.94 15.22
N PRO A 31 -20.41 8.66 14.03
CA PRO A 31 -19.68 8.07 12.90
C PRO A 31 -18.39 8.81 12.53
N LEU A 32 -18.30 10.10 12.90
CA LEU A 32 -17.10 10.93 12.72
C LEU A 32 -15.89 10.44 13.53
N ALA A 33 -16.09 9.91 14.74
CA ALA A 33 -14.99 9.38 15.56
C ALA A 33 -14.42 8.09 14.95
N ILE A 34 -15.30 7.20 14.49
CA ILE A 34 -14.93 5.95 13.81
C ILE A 34 -14.21 6.25 12.49
N ASN A 35 -14.74 7.16 11.66
CA ASN A 35 -14.10 7.52 10.38
C ASN A 35 -12.68 8.07 10.57
N ARG A 36 -12.45 8.92 11.59
CA ARG A 36 -11.11 9.42 11.89
C ARG A 36 -10.16 8.31 12.34
N ALA A 37 -10.64 7.36 13.13
CA ALA A 37 -9.85 6.21 13.55
C ALA A 37 -9.45 5.35 12.34
N VAL A 38 -10.41 4.98 11.49
CA VAL A 38 -10.16 4.21 10.24
C VAL A 38 -9.12 4.89 9.36
N LEU A 39 -9.25 6.20 9.14
CA LEU A 39 -8.28 6.97 8.35
C LEU A 39 -6.88 6.99 8.98
N ALA A 40 -6.78 7.07 10.31
CA ALA A 40 -5.49 7.02 11.01
C ALA A 40 -4.82 5.64 10.92
N TYR A 41 -5.59 4.54 10.95
CA TYR A 41 -5.03 3.21 10.71
C TYR A 41 -4.58 3.03 9.28
N ASP A 42 -5.39 3.43 8.30
CA ASP A 42 -5.04 3.31 6.89
C ASP A 42 -3.71 4.02 6.58
N GLN A 43 -3.51 5.22 7.14
CA GLN A 43 -2.24 5.94 7.06
C GLN A 43 -1.08 5.17 7.71
N SER A 44 -1.32 4.54 8.86
CA SER A 44 -0.30 3.77 9.58
C SER A 44 0.08 2.48 8.83
N VAL A 45 -0.89 1.79 8.24
CA VAL A 45 -0.68 0.62 7.39
C VAL A 45 0.11 1.00 6.15
N THR A 46 -0.34 2.03 5.43
CA THR A 46 0.34 2.53 4.23
C THR A 46 1.80 2.92 4.55
N LYS A 47 2.04 3.54 5.70
CA LYS A 47 3.39 3.87 6.15
C LYS A 47 4.23 2.61 6.40
N ALA A 48 3.70 1.62 7.10
CA ALA A 48 4.40 0.37 7.35
C ALA A 48 4.71 -0.40 6.05
N GLU A 49 3.78 -0.43 5.10
CA GLU A 49 3.99 -1.04 3.79
C GLU A 49 5.13 -0.34 3.01
N ASN A 50 5.15 0.99 3.01
CA ASN A 50 6.24 1.76 2.38
C ASN A 50 7.60 1.50 3.05
N GLU A 51 7.65 1.39 4.38
CA GLU A 51 8.87 1.05 5.11
C GLU A 51 9.36 -0.37 4.77
N LEU A 52 8.45 -1.35 4.65
CA LEU A 52 8.79 -2.70 4.22
C LEU A 52 9.31 -2.74 2.78
N LEU A 53 8.73 -1.95 1.87
CA LEU A 53 9.25 -1.78 0.51
C LEU A 53 10.66 -1.17 0.51
N LEU A 54 10.90 -0.17 1.35
CA LEU A 54 12.23 0.44 1.49
C LEU A 54 13.26 -0.55 2.03
N ILE A 55 12.90 -1.38 3.00
CA ILE A 55 13.75 -2.46 3.51
C ILE A 55 14.06 -3.45 2.39
N ASN A 56 13.07 -3.83 1.56
CA ASN A 56 13.33 -4.70 0.41
C ASN A 56 14.24 -4.06 -0.63
N LEU A 57 14.20 -2.74 -0.81
CA LEU A 57 15.15 -2.03 -1.67
C LEU A 57 16.58 -2.07 -1.12
N LEU A 58 16.74 -1.96 0.20
CA LEU A 58 18.05 -2.12 0.86
C LEU A 58 18.57 -3.56 0.74
N ARG A 59 17.71 -4.56 0.94
CA ARG A 59 18.06 -5.97 0.72
C ARG A 59 18.56 -6.21 -0.70
N MET A 60 17.84 -5.73 -1.71
CA MET A 60 18.27 -5.87 -3.11
C MET A 60 19.60 -5.17 -3.40
N ARG A 61 19.88 -4.03 -2.75
CA ARG A 61 21.20 -3.36 -2.85
C ARG A 61 22.31 -4.24 -2.27
N ASP A 62 22.03 -4.94 -1.18
CA ASP A 62 22.97 -5.80 -0.47
C ASP A 62 22.94 -7.26 -0.99
N GLU A 63 22.36 -7.49 -2.17
CA GLU A 63 22.23 -8.80 -2.85
C GLU A 63 21.44 -9.86 -2.06
N GLU A 64 20.60 -9.42 -1.11
CA GLU A 64 19.71 -10.27 -0.34
C GLU A 64 18.35 -10.43 -1.03
N PRO A 65 17.71 -11.61 -0.93
CA PRO A 65 16.39 -11.84 -1.49
C PRO A 65 15.33 -10.95 -0.80
N PRO A 66 14.45 -10.26 -1.56
CA PRO A 66 13.39 -9.46 -0.97
C PRO A 66 12.29 -10.35 -0.38
N HIS A 67 11.61 -9.85 0.67
CA HIS A 67 10.51 -10.55 1.33
C HIS A 67 9.26 -9.66 1.41
N PHE A 68 8.15 -10.14 0.86
CA PHE A 68 6.89 -9.39 0.84
C PHE A 68 5.92 -9.98 1.87
N THR A 69 5.47 -9.12 2.77
CA THR A 69 4.47 -9.45 3.79
C THR A 69 3.27 -8.54 3.55
N ILE A 70 2.07 -9.12 3.47
CA ILE A 70 0.83 -8.35 3.28
C ILE A 70 0.07 -8.37 4.61
N MET A 71 -0.40 -7.21 5.04
CA MET A 71 -1.29 -7.12 6.19
C MET A 71 -2.72 -7.44 5.70
N ALA A 72 -3.28 -8.56 6.15
CA ALA A 72 -4.48 -9.11 5.52
C ALA A 72 -5.80 -8.52 6.05
N SER A 73 -5.83 -8.10 7.32
CA SER A 73 -6.99 -7.46 7.94
C SER A 73 -6.64 -6.85 9.30
N ILE A 74 -7.31 -5.76 9.65
CA ILE A 74 -7.28 -5.14 10.99
C ILE A 74 -8.70 -5.20 11.54
N ALA A 75 -8.87 -5.89 12.66
CA ALA A 75 -10.11 -5.87 13.43
C ALA A 75 -9.89 -5.09 14.73
N ALA A 76 -10.45 -3.88 14.82
CA ALA A 76 -10.39 -3.04 16.01
C ALA A 76 -11.74 -3.03 16.72
N THR A 77 -11.76 -3.40 18.01
CA THR A 77 -12.93 -3.21 18.86
C THR A 77 -12.68 -2.00 19.75
N PHE A 78 -13.59 -1.03 19.71
CA PHE A 78 -13.55 0.18 20.54
C PHE A 78 -14.54 0.04 21.71
N ASP A 79 -14.04 0.14 22.94
CA ASP A 79 -14.86 0.18 24.15
C ASP A 79 -14.78 1.58 24.76
N PHE A 80 -15.86 2.35 24.63
CA PHE A 80 -16.00 3.67 25.24
C PHE A 80 -16.94 3.57 26.44
N ARG A 81 -16.40 3.77 27.64
CA ARG A 81 -17.16 3.72 28.90
C ARG A 81 -17.25 5.10 29.52
N VAL A 82 -18.45 5.63 29.63
CA VAL A 82 -18.70 6.85 30.42
C VAL A 82 -19.25 6.42 31.78
N ARG A 83 -18.52 6.72 32.86
CA ARG A 83 -18.91 6.44 34.24
C ARG A 83 -19.41 7.74 34.88
N GLY A 84 -20.65 7.74 35.36
CA GLY A 84 -21.21 8.83 36.15
C GLY A 84 -21.74 8.28 37.47
N GLY A 85 -21.37 8.88 38.60
CA GLY A 85 -21.79 8.44 39.93
C GLY A 85 -22.11 9.62 40.85
N LEU A 86 -23.12 9.44 41.70
CA LEU A 86 -23.44 10.37 42.79
C LEU A 86 -22.93 9.76 44.09
N ILE A 87 -22.07 10.48 44.81
CA ILE A 87 -21.54 10.07 46.11
C ILE A 87 -22.20 10.94 47.18
N GLY A 88 -23.00 10.32 48.05
CA GLY A 88 -23.59 10.96 49.22
C GLY A 88 -23.09 10.28 50.50
N GLN A 89 -22.55 11.07 51.44
CA GLN A 89 -22.22 10.57 52.78
C GLN A 89 -23.36 10.89 53.75
N ALA A 90 -23.93 9.86 54.39
CA ALA A 90 -25.09 9.99 55.28
C ALA A 90 -24.80 10.59 56.68
N LEU A 91 -23.61 11.17 56.90
CA LEU A 91 -23.17 11.64 58.22
C LEU A 91 -23.02 13.17 58.34
N HIS A 92 -23.28 13.93 57.27
CA HIS A 92 -23.41 15.40 57.31
C HIS A 92 -24.45 15.84 56.26
N GLU A 93 -25.32 16.78 56.63
CA GLU A 93 -26.53 17.12 55.86
C GLU A 93 -26.31 17.77 54.47
N ASP A 94 -25.08 18.11 54.05
CA ASP A 94 -24.87 18.89 52.82
C ASP A 94 -23.65 18.47 51.98
N PHE A 95 -23.43 17.17 51.74
CA PHE A 95 -22.40 16.76 50.77
C PHE A 95 -22.90 15.76 49.73
N PHE A 96 -23.27 16.27 48.55
CA PHE A 96 -23.51 15.51 47.33
C PHE A 96 -22.38 15.78 46.33
N GLY A 97 -21.53 14.79 46.08
CA GLY A 97 -20.50 14.85 45.06
C GLY A 97 -20.98 14.18 43.77
N ILE A 98 -20.82 14.85 42.63
CA ILE A 98 -21.02 14.26 41.29
C ILE A 98 -19.64 13.90 40.75
N ASN A 99 -19.43 12.63 40.43
CA ASN A 99 -18.24 12.19 39.69
C ASN A 99 -18.64 11.79 38.27
N VAL A 100 -17.93 12.33 37.28
CA VAL A 100 -18.04 11.95 35.88
C VAL A 100 -16.65 11.60 35.39
N GLY A 101 -16.50 10.40 34.83
CA GLY A 101 -15.29 9.91 34.20
C GLY A 101 -15.61 9.30 32.84
N SER A 102 -14.68 9.42 31.90
CA SER A 102 -14.75 8.75 30.60
C SER A 102 -13.50 7.91 30.40
N GLU A 103 -13.67 6.68 29.97
CA GLU A 103 -12.61 5.71 29.68
C GLU A 103 -12.78 5.26 28.23
N ALA A 104 -11.69 5.27 27.47
CA ALA A 104 -11.65 4.77 26.10
C ALA A 104 -10.56 3.71 26.02
N ALA A 105 -10.94 2.49 25.64
CA ALA A 105 -10.04 1.36 25.47
C ALA A 105 -10.16 0.80 24.05
N GLU A 106 -9.02 0.44 23.48
CA GLU A 106 -8.94 -0.15 22.15
C GLU A 106 -8.09 -1.43 22.22
N ASN A 107 -8.55 -2.49 21.56
CA ASN A 107 -7.77 -3.72 21.43
C ASN A 107 -7.78 -4.18 19.97
N PRO A 108 -6.92 -3.60 19.10
CA PRO A 108 -6.85 -3.97 17.71
C PRO A 108 -6.08 -5.28 17.55
N THR A 109 -6.66 -6.23 16.83
CA THR A 109 -5.98 -7.46 16.40
C THR A 109 -5.58 -7.32 14.93
N ALA A 110 -4.28 -7.38 14.66
CA ALA A 110 -3.74 -7.38 13.31
C ALA A 110 -3.40 -8.81 12.87
N THR A 111 -3.89 -9.23 11.70
CA THR A 111 -3.52 -10.51 11.10
C THR A 111 -2.54 -10.28 9.96
N ILE A 112 -1.33 -10.81 10.11
CA ILE A 112 -0.24 -10.68 9.13
C ILE A 112 -0.09 -12.02 8.41
N ILE A 113 -0.27 -12.02 7.09
CA ILE A 113 -0.07 -13.22 6.27
C ILE A 113 1.17 -12.99 5.41
N PRO A 114 2.30 -13.62 5.72
CA PRO A 114 3.48 -13.47 4.90
C PRO A 114 3.23 -14.20 3.56
N VAL A 115 3.58 -13.57 2.44
CA VAL A 115 3.49 -14.21 1.13
C VAL A 115 4.69 -15.15 1.01
N GLN A 116 4.55 -16.39 1.50
CA GLN A 116 5.61 -17.39 1.52
C GLN A 116 5.33 -18.54 0.55
N GLY A 117 6.40 -19.19 0.09
CA GLY A 117 6.33 -20.43 -0.68
C GLY A 117 6.23 -20.23 -2.19
N GLU A 118 5.64 -21.21 -2.87
CA GLU A 118 5.61 -21.35 -4.33
C GLU A 118 4.95 -20.18 -5.06
N GLU A 119 3.92 -19.55 -4.49
CA GLU A 119 3.24 -18.39 -5.07
C GLU A 119 4.14 -17.16 -5.20
N PHE A 120 5.01 -16.92 -4.22
CA PHE A 120 6.01 -15.83 -4.30
C PHE A 120 7.07 -16.16 -5.35
N THR A 121 7.65 -17.36 -5.26
CA THR A 121 8.67 -17.84 -6.20
C THR A 121 8.15 -17.82 -7.64
N ARG A 122 6.91 -18.26 -7.87
CA ARG A 122 6.26 -18.26 -9.19
C ARG A 122 6.06 -16.85 -9.72
N ARG A 123 5.66 -15.88 -8.88
CA ARG A 123 5.45 -14.48 -9.30
C ARG A 123 6.75 -13.73 -9.58
N VAL A 124 7.80 -13.99 -8.80
CA VAL A 124 9.12 -13.37 -8.98
C VAL A 124 9.86 -13.96 -10.18
N LEU A 125 9.76 -15.27 -10.38
CA LEU A 125 10.47 -15.97 -11.46
C LEU A 125 9.67 -16.03 -12.77
N LEU A 126 8.43 -15.52 -12.81
CA LEU A 126 7.65 -15.52 -14.04
C LEU A 126 8.30 -14.57 -15.05
N PRO A 127 8.73 -15.07 -16.23
CA PRO A 127 9.28 -14.20 -17.25
C PRO A 127 8.26 -13.16 -17.69
N LEU A 128 8.73 -11.94 -17.96
CA LEU A 128 7.89 -10.90 -18.53
C LEU A 128 7.59 -11.26 -19.99
N ASP A 129 6.37 -11.74 -20.22
CA ASP A 129 5.89 -12.09 -21.56
C ASP A 129 5.52 -10.83 -22.37
N HIS A 130 5.57 -10.93 -23.69
CA HIS A 130 5.31 -9.84 -24.64
C HIS A 130 3.95 -9.18 -24.37
N ALA A 131 2.89 -9.98 -24.21
CA ALA A 131 1.54 -9.47 -23.94
C ALA A 131 1.47 -8.67 -22.62
N ARG A 132 2.24 -9.07 -21.59
CA ARG A 132 2.31 -8.35 -20.31
C ARG A 132 3.07 -7.04 -20.47
N PHE A 133 4.16 -7.03 -21.25
CA PHE A 133 4.91 -5.82 -21.55
C PHE A 133 4.07 -4.81 -22.35
N GLU A 134 3.38 -5.27 -23.40
CA GLU A 134 2.50 -4.42 -24.21
C GLU A 134 1.36 -3.85 -23.36
N PHE A 135 0.73 -4.66 -22.51
CA PHE A 135 -0.28 -4.17 -21.58
C PHE A 135 0.27 -3.05 -20.68
N LEU A 136 1.46 -3.23 -20.08
CA LEU A 136 2.11 -2.23 -19.24
C LEU A 136 2.52 -0.97 -20.01
N ALA A 137 2.88 -1.09 -21.29
CA ALA A 137 3.23 0.04 -22.14
C ALA A 137 2.03 0.94 -22.47
N HIS A 138 0.81 0.38 -22.51
CA HIS A 138 -0.44 1.11 -22.75
C HIS A 138 -1.05 1.72 -21.48
N GLN A 139 -0.54 1.36 -20.30
CA GLN A 139 -0.92 2.01 -19.04
C GLN A 139 -0.36 3.44 -18.97
N PRO A 140 -0.88 4.32 -18.10
CA PRO A 140 -0.35 5.68 -17.92
C PRO A 140 1.07 5.76 -17.32
N TYR A 141 1.84 4.67 -17.35
CA TYR A 141 3.24 4.65 -16.94
C TYR A 141 4.14 5.21 -18.04
N HIS A 142 5.22 5.87 -17.66
CA HIS A 142 6.21 6.33 -18.63
C HIS A 142 6.92 5.12 -19.25
N LEU A 143 6.75 4.88 -20.55
CA LEU A 143 7.46 3.81 -21.30
C LEU A 143 8.97 3.85 -21.05
N SER A 144 9.54 5.04 -20.86
CA SER A 144 10.96 5.21 -20.52
C SER A 144 11.34 4.58 -19.18
N ALA A 145 10.46 4.58 -18.18
CA ALA A 145 10.70 3.90 -16.91
C ALA A 145 10.59 2.37 -17.08
N LEU A 146 9.59 1.91 -17.83
CA LEU A 146 9.41 0.48 -18.12
C LEU A 146 10.63 -0.11 -18.85
N LEU A 147 11.10 0.55 -19.91
CA LEU A 147 12.29 0.13 -20.65
C LEU A 147 13.55 0.12 -19.78
N ARG A 148 13.69 1.09 -18.85
CA ARG A 148 14.82 1.10 -17.91
C ARG A 148 14.79 -0.01 -16.88
N MET A 149 13.62 -0.60 -16.61
CA MET A 149 13.49 -1.73 -15.70
C MET A 149 13.60 -3.07 -16.43
N ALA A 150 13.04 -3.18 -17.63
CA ALA A 150 12.93 -4.43 -18.37
C ALA A 150 14.15 -4.75 -19.22
N VAL A 151 14.85 -3.75 -19.75
CA VAL A 151 15.93 -3.94 -20.72
C VAL A 151 17.28 -3.95 -20.01
N ARG A 152 18.05 -5.03 -20.17
CA ARG A 152 19.42 -5.15 -19.64
C ARG A 152 20.46 -4.53 -20.56
N GLU A 153 20.34 -4.77 -21.85
CA GLU A 153 21.28 -4.30 -22.86
C GLU A 153 20.56 -4.09 -24.19
N VAL A 154 21.12 -3.21 -25.02
CA VAL A 154 20.64 -2.94 -26.36
C VAL A 154 21.78 -3.20 -27.33
N ASP A 155 21.59 -4.19 -28.21
CA ASP A 155 22.49 -4.46 -29.30
C ASP A 155 22.15 -3.55 -30.47
N VAL A 156 23.09 -2.68 -30.81
CA VAL A 156 22.99 -1.78 -31.96
C VAL A 156 23.90 -2.32 -33.05
N ALA A 157 23.30 -2.78 -34.14
CA ALA A 157 24.02 -3.12 -35.36
C ALA A 157 24.09 -1.88 -36.25
N ASP A 158 25.31 -1.41 -36.53
CA ASP A 158 25.59 -0.35 -37.49
C ASP A 158 26.36 -0.95 -38.66
N GLU A 159 25.98 -0.59 -39.89
CA GLU A 159 26.64 -1.07 -41.12
C GLU A 159 28.11 -0.64 -41.19
N ILE A 160 28.47 0.50 -40.59
CA ILE A 160 29.80 1.11 -40.68
C ILE A 160 30.62 0.86 -39.41
N ALA A 161 29.99 0.97 -38.24
CA ALA A 161 30.65 0.85 -36.94
C ALA A 161 30.63 -0.56 -36.34
N GLY A 162 29.95 -1.52 -36.99
CA GLY A 162 29.80 -2.89 -36.51
C GLY A 162 28.74 -3.05 -35.43
N GLN A 163 28.76 -4.19 -34.73
CA GLN A 163 27.86 -4.45 -33.61
C GLN A 163 28.41 -3.84 -32.31
N ARG A 164 27.58 -3.06 -31.63
CA ARG A 164 27.91 -2.45 -30.34
C ARG A 164 26.82 -2.72 -29.32
N VAL A 165 27.24 -3.11 -28.12
CA VAL A 165 26.35 -3.41 -26.99
C VAL A 165 26.28 -2.21 -26.04
N ILE A 166 25.08 -1.70 -25.78
CA ILE A 166 24.83 -0.62 -24.83
C ILE A 166 24.20 -1.22 -23.57
N VAL A 167 24.96 -1.25 -22.48
CA VAL A 167 24.53 -1.85 -21.20
C VAL A 167 23.74 -0.87 -20.34
N ASN A 168 22.56 -1.29 -19.84
CA ASN A 168 21.77 -0.56 -18.86
C ASN A 168 22.27 -0.82 -17.43
N SER A 169 23.46 -0.30 -17.11
CA SER A 169 24.03 -0.40 -15.77
C SER A 169 24.66 0.92 -15.32
N PRO A 170 24.28 1.47 -14.15
CA PRO A 170 24.87 2.70 -13.61
C PRO A 170 26.39 2.63 -13.42
N GLY A 171 26.96 1.41 -13.28
CA GLY A 171 28.41 1.20 -13.17
C GLY A 171 29.20 1.61 -14.43
N TYR A 172 28.56 1.58 -15.59
CA TYR A 172 29.15 2.01 -16.87
C TYR A 172 28.53 3.34 -17.31
N ARG A 173 29.11 4.45 -16.84
CA ARG A 173 28.52 5.80 -16.99
C ARG A 173 28.21 6.18 -18.43
N GLU A 174 29.11 5.89 -19.37
CA GLU A 174 28.95 6.24 -20.79
C GLU A 174 27.79 5.45 -21.42
N ASN A 175 27.82 4.13 -21.31
CA ASN A 175 26.75 3.24 -21.78
C ASN A 175 25.40 3.61 -21.17
N TYR A 176 25.35 3.90 -19.87
CA TYR A 176 24.12 4.26 -19.19
C TYR A 176 23.56 5.61 -19.65
N GLN A 177 24.41 6.59 -19.93
CA GLN A 177 23.97 7.88 -20.48
C GLN A 177 23.41 7.71 -21.89
N GLU A 178 24.06 6.91 -22.73
CA GLU A 178 23.61 6.62 -24.07
C GLU A 178 22.28 5.86 -24.06
N PHE A 179 22.19 4.81 -23.24
CA PHE A 179 20.96 4.04 -23.02
C PHE A 179 19.80 4.95 -22.59
N ARG A 180 20.03 5.84 -21.61
CA ARG A 180 18.99 6.79 -21.17
C ARG A 180 18.54 7.73 -22.28
N ARG A 181 19.45 8.22 -23.12
CA ARG A 181 19.08 9.03 -24.29
C ARG A 181 18.23 8.22 -25.25
N LEU A 182 18.69 7.02 -25.63
CA LEU A 182 17.99 6.14 -26.56
C LEU A 182 16.55 5.87 -26.09
N VAL A 183 16.39 5.44 -24.84
CA VAL A 183 15.08 5.13 -24.25
C VAL A 183 14.16 6.36 -24.20
N LEU A 184 14.69 7.56 -23.94
CA LEU A 184 13.90 8.79 -23.98
C LEU A 184 13.40 9.10 -25.39
N HIS A 185 14.23 8.89 -26.42
CA HIS A 185 13.82 9.11 -27.82
C HIS A 185 12.76 8.09 -28.24
N LEU A 186 12.94 6.80 -27.90
CA LEU A 186 11.94 5.78 -28.16
C LEU A 186 10.60 6.10 -27.48
N ALA A 187 10.63 6.53 -26.21
CA ALA A 187 9.43 6.91 -25.48
C ALA A 187 8.70 8.09 -26.12
N TYR A 188 9.44 9.07 -26.65
CA TYR A 188 8.87 10.19 -27.41
C TYR A 188 8.25 9.75 -28.74
N LEU A 189 8.92 8.86 -29.48
CA LEU A 189 8.37 8.32 -30.73
C LEU A 189 7.11 7.49 -30.49
N TYR A 190 7.09 6.71 -29.41
CA TYR A 190 5.93 5.93 -29.02
C TYR A 190 4.73 6.83 -28.66
N SER A 191 4.95 7.87 -27.83
CA SER A 191 3.88 8.79 -27.45
C SER A 191 3.32 9.58 -28.64
N THR A 192 4.14 9.84 -29.66
CA THR A 192 3.74 10.50 -30.91
C THR A 192 3.18 9.53 -31.96
N HIS A 193 2.95 8.26 -31.61
CA HIS A 193 2.44 7.21 -32.51
C HIS A 193 3.31 6.98 -33.75
N ARG A 194 4.61 7.28 -33.65
CA ARG A 194 5.62 7.07 -34.70
C ARG A 194 6.41 5.79 -34.51
N LEU A 195 6.23 5.13 -33.38
CA LEU A 195 6.84 3.87 -33.03
C LEU A 195 5.75 2.93 -32.51
N TYR A 196 5.64 1.75 -33.13
CA TYR A 196 4.73 0.70 -32.71
C TYR A 196 5.54 -0.46 -32.13
N ILE A 197 5.09 -0.98 -31.00
CA ILE A 197 5.67 -2.17 -30.37
C ILE A 197 4.78 -3.34 -30.79
N GLY A 198 5.35 -4.31 -31.49
CA GLY A 198 4.63 -5.49 -32.00
C GLY A 198 5.42 -6.77 -31.76
N PRO A 199 4.81 -7.93 -32.04
CA PRO A 199 5.45 -9.23 -31.81
C PRO A 199 6.64 -9.42 -32.74
N ILE A 200 7.73 -9.97 -32.20
CA ILE A 200 8.89 -10.37 -32.99
C ILE A 200 8.54 -11.69 -33.67
N VAL A 201 8.40 -11.67 -35.00
CA VAL A 201 8.30 -12.88 -35.81
C VAL A 201 9.73 -13.33 -36.14
N TYR A 202 10.20 -14.40 -35.50
CA TYR A 202 11.48 -15.00 -35.86
C TYR A 202 11.29 -15.81 -37.15
N GLU A 203 11.77 -15.27 -38.27
CA GLU A 203 11.99 -16.06 -39.50
C GLU A 203 13.22 -16.95 -39.25
N SER A 204 13.00 -18.25 -39.07
CA SER A 204 14.09 -19.21 -38.84
C SER A 204 14.85 -19.48 -40.13
N GLU A 205 15.81 -18.63 -40.48
CA GLU A 205 16.78 -18.95 -41.53
C GLU A 205 17.89 -19.85 -40.96
N SER A 206 18.15 -20.96 -41.64
CA SER A 206 18.84 -22.15 -41.16
C SER A 206 20.30 -21.94 -40.74
N ILE A 207 20.65 -22.31 -39.51
CA ILE A 207 22.05 -22.53 -39.10
C ILE A 207 22.50 -23.89 -39.66
N SER A 208 23.18 -23.87 -40.81
CA SER A 208 24.03 -25.01 -41.21
C SER A 208 25.19 -25.13 -40.22
N ARG A 209 25.11 -26.14 -39.35
CA ARG A 209 26.17 -26.58 -38.43
C ARG A 209 27.43 -26.95 -39.22
N THR A 210 28.40 -26.05 -39.29
CA THR A 210 29.79 -26.42 -39.58
C THR A 210 30.49 -26.70 -38.25
N THR A 211 30.26 -27.91 -37.71
CA THR A 211 31.09 -28.49 -36.64
C THR A 211 32.43 -28.90 -37.25
N PHE A 212 33.46 -28.07 -37.08
CA PHE A 212 34.85 -28.44 -37.36
C PHE A 212 35.60 -28.45 -36.03
N TRP A 213 35.88 -29.64 -35.49
CA TRP A 213 37.05 -29.96 -34.68
C TRP A 213 37.23 -31.48 -34.67
N THR A 214 38.03 -31.99 -35.62
CA THR A 214 38.75 -33.24 -35.48
C THR A 214 40.16 -32.88 -35.00
N LEU A 215 40.47 -33.16 -33.73
CA LEU A 215 41.85 -33.27 -33.28
C LEU A 215 42.21 -34.75 -33.33
N GLU A 216 42.91 -35.12 -34.38
CA GLU A 216 43.59 -36.39 -34.54
C GLU A 216 45.10 -36.13 -34.61
N GLN A 217 45.84 -36.94 -33.82
CA GLN A 217 47.30 -37.16 -33.77
C GLN A 217 48.15 -36.05 -33.14
N SER A 218 49.17 -36.34 -32.32
CA SER A 218 50.00 -37.55 -32.15
C SER A 218 50.22 -37.92 -30.68
#